data_AF-A0A2E9MBT3-F1
#
_entry.id   AF-A0A2E9MBT3-F1
#
_cell.length_a   1.000
_cell.length_b   1.000
_cell.length_c   1.000
_cell.angle_alpha   90.00
_cell.angle_beta   90.00
_cell.angle_gamma   90.00
#
_symmetry.space_group_name_H-M   'P 1'
#
loop_
_entity.id
_entity.type
_entity.pdbx_description
1 polymer ?
#
loop_
_entity_poly.entity_id
_entity_poly.type
_entity_poly.pdbx_seq_one_letter_code
_entity_poly.pdbx_strand_id
1 'polypeptide(L)'
;MRLFFCLKGGSRMKKLRFALAVLALAAVYQAGAQTSAEGPWWPSRWGPEDQAGSSNWITPDKVMESIALVKTGKIYELGQVYERGMPLYGKRTYSLFIPSSPTGGPMGNNDFVFHDELLVAEIGQVGTQFDGLGHVGRRLRMADGTTQDVFYNGFTAAEMRGDILTEQGPYGLDKLGVEQVRPFITRGLLIDIAGYKGVASLDHAYEVTVADVRGALKKQGMAESGINPGDALLFRYGWSIHWKDATKYNREPPGIGMEVAEWIVEKQPSMIGSDQWQTEVDQNPSNAADKALGPVHLRLITEEGIMNLENMVFDTLVEDEVYEFLFVFTPIRFKGATGSPGRPIAIR
;
A
#
# COMPACT_ATOMS: atom_id res chain seq x y z
N MET A 1 -94.10 12.16 -28.10
CA MET A 1 -95.13 11.26 -27.55
C MET A 1 -94.84 9.85 -28.06
N ARG A 2 -94.56 8.92 -27.13
CA ARG A 2 -94.67 7.45 -27.22
C ARG A 2 -93.75 6.66 -28.18
N LEU A 3 -92.91 5.77 -27.61
CA LEU A 3 -92.95 4.27 -27.64
C LEU A 3 -92.40 3.68 -28.96
N PHE A 4 -91.66 2.56 -29.10
CA PHE A 4 -91.22 1.44 -28.25
C PHE A 4 -90.12 0.62 -28.99
N PHE A 5 -89.28 -0.12 -28.22
CA PHE A 5 -88.43 -1.30 -28.51
C PHE A 5 -87.42 -1.36 -29.67
N CYS A 6 -86.14 -1.60 -29.32
CA CYS A 6 -85.23 -2.46 -30.07
C CYS A 6 -84.24 -3.19 -29.15
N LEU A 7 -83.81 -4.37 -29.60
CA LEU A 7 -83.12 -5.46 -28.93
C LEU A 7 -81.62 -5.25 -28.64
N LYS A 8 -81.18 -5.95 -27.60
CA LYS A 8 -79.90 -6.66 -27.37
C LYS A 8 -78.56 -5.99 -27.71
N GLY A 9 -77.70 -6.00 -26.68
CA GLY A 9 -76.30 -6.39 -26.80
C GLY A 9 -75.32 -5.29 -26.41
N GLY A 10 -74.47 -5.55 -25.42
CA GLY A 10 -73.32 -4.66 -25.15
C GLY A 10 -72.86 -4.67 -23.71
N SER A 11 -72.03 -5.67 -23.38
CA SER A 11 -71.17 -5.70 -22.21
C SER A 11 -70.42 -4.38 -21.99
N ARG A 12 -70.44 -3.85 -20.76
CA ARG A 12 -69.28 -3.11 -20.23
C ARG A 12 -69.24 -3.12 -18.69
N MET A 13 -68.34 -3.98 -18.22
CA MET A 13 -67.40 -3.81 -17.11
C MET A 13 -67.89 -3.19 -15.81
N LYS A 14 -67.90 -4.08 -14.80
CA LYS A 14 -67.97 -3.78 -13.37
C LYS A 14 -66.83 -2.85 -12.94
N LYS A 15 -67.19 -1.92 -12.05
CA LYS A 15 -66.30 -1.01 -11.35
C LYS A 15 -65.48 -1.74 -10.26
N LEU A 16 -64.30 -1.16 -10.01
CA LEU A 16 -63.67 -0.97 -8.69
C LEU A 16 -62.88 -2.16 -8.09
N ARG A 17 -61.56 -2.00 -7.94
CA ARG A 17 -60.93 -1.58 -6.67
C ARG A 17 -59.41 -1.43 -6.80
N PHE A 18 -58.92 -0.32 -6.25
CA PHE A 18 -57.54 0.00 -5.96
C PHE A 18 -56.90 -1.05 -5.03
N ALA A 19 -55.70 -1.51 -5.37
CA ALA A 19 -54.68 -1.92 -4.41
C ALA A 19 -53.31 -1.65 -5.04
N LEU A 20 -52.61 -0.67 -4.49
CA LEU A 20 -51.19 -0.41 -4.72
C LEU A 20 -50.40 -1.70 -4.43
N ALA A 21 -49.68 -2.19 -5.43
CA ALA A 21 -48.55 -3.07 -5.20
C ALA A 21 -47.32 -2.37 -5.79
N VAL A 22 -46.68 -1.54 -4.97
CA VAL A 22 -45.30 -1.10 -5.19
C VAL A 22 -44.45 -2.35 -4.97
N LEU A 23 -44.18 -3.08 -6.05
CA LEU A 23 -43.12 -4.08 -6.09
C LEU A 23 -41.80 -3.32 -6.01
N ALA A 24 -41.30 -3.14 -4.78
CA ALA A 24 -39.92 -2.83 -4.55
C ALA A 24 -39.09 -3.98 -5.14
N LEU A 25 -38.45 -3.73 -6.30
CA LEU A 25 -37.33 -4.55 -6.74
C LEU A 25 -36.22 -4.35 -5.71
N ALA A 26 -36.15 -5.26 -4.73
CA ALA A 26 -34.91 -5.54 -4.06
C ALA A 26 -34.00 -6.20 -5.11
N ALA A 27 -33.22 -5.40 -5.81
CA ALA A 27 -32.04 -5.89 -6.52
C ALA A 27 -31.08 -6.39 -5.45
N VAL A 28 -31.20 -7.68 -5.11
CA VAL A 28 -30.13 -8.40 -4.44
C VAL A 28 -28.96 -8.35 -5.43
N TYR A 29 -27.96 -7.52 -5.16
CA TYR A 29 -26.63 -7.72 -5.73
C TYR A 29 -26.19 -9.11 -5.28
N GLN A 30 -26.46 -10.13 -6.10
CA GLN A 30 -25.65 -11.34 -6.03
C GLN A 30 -24.27 -10.88 -6.47
N ALA A 31 -23.37 -10.67 -5.51
CA ALA A 31 -21.95 -10.62 -5.79
C ALA A 31 -21.66 -11.84 -6.68
N GLY A 32 -21.22 -11.60 -7.92
CA GLY A 32 -20.87 -12.66 -8.85
C GLY A 32 -19.92 -13.61 -8.13
N ALA A 33 -20.21 -14.91 -8.22
CA ALA A 33 -19.41 -15.94 -7.58
C ALA A 33 -17.95 -15.81 -8.07
N GLN A 34 -17.01 -15.57 -7.16
CA GLN A 34 -15.61 -15.23 -7.48
C GLN A 34 -14.84 -16.48 -7.93
N THR A 35 -14.18 -16.44 -9.09
CA THR A 35 -13.39 -17.56 -9.62
C THR A 35 -11.90 -17.20 -9.61
N SER A 36 -11.02 -18.18 -9.79
CA SER A 36 -9.58 -17.90 -9.96
C SER A 36 -9.28 -17.05 -11.21
N ALA A 37 -10.13 -17.11 -12.23
CA ALA A 37 -9.97 -16.34 -13.47
C ALA A 37 -10.53 -14.92 -13.39
N GLU A 38 -11.63 -14.73 -12.66
CA GLU A 38 -12.35 -13.45 -12.54
C GLU A 38 -12.86 -13.29 -11.11
N GLY A 39 -12.53 -12.16 -10.50
CA GLY A 39 -12.94 -11.86 -9.15
C GLY A 39 -13.19 -10.37 -8.90
N PRO A 40 -13.43 -9.99 -7.64
CA PRO A 40 -13.85 -8.64 -7.25
C PRO A 40 -12.87 -7.54 -7.65
N TRP A 41 -11.58 -7.85 -7.78
CA TRP A 41 -10.53 -6.88 -8.12
C TRP A 41 -9.49 -7.42 -9.12
N TRP A 42 -9.72 -8.61 -9.69
CA TRP A 42 -8.81 -9.22 -10.68
C TRP A 42 -9.58 -9.70 -11.92
N PRO A 43 -8.94 -9.79 -13.10
CA PRO A 43 -7.53 -9.51 -13.35
C PRO A 43 -7.19 -8.03 -13.19
N SER A 44 -5.95 -7.75 -12.79
CA SER A 44 -5.44 -6.39 -12.69
C SER A 44 -5.48 -5.72 -14.05
N ARG A 45 -5.40 -4.39 -14.05
CA ARG A 45 -5.29 -3.59 -15.28
C ARG A 45 -4.07 -3.92 -16.15
N TRP A 46 -3.06 -4.59 -15.58
CA TRP A 46 -1.83 -4.98 -16.30
C TRP A 46 -1.90 -6.40 -16.83
N GLY A 47 -2.99 -7.12 -16.57
CA GLY A 47 -3.26 -8.46 -17.09
C GLY A 47 -3.22 -9.55 -16.00
N PRO A 48 -3.73 -10.75 -16.33
CA PRO A 48 -3.93 -11.84 -15.36
C PRO A 48 -2.64 -12.45 -14.81
N GLU A 49 -1.50 -12.26 -15.49
CA GLU A 49 -0.20 -12.78 -15.05
C GLU A 49 0.69 -11.71 -14.40
N ASP A 50 0.17 -10.49 -14.23
CA ASP A 50 0.96 -9.41 -13.64
C ASP A 50 1.33 -9.72 -12.18
N GLN A 51 2.60 -9.47 -11.86
CA GLN A 51 3.18 -9.60 -10.53
C GLN A 51 4.00 -8.35 -10.14
N ALA A 52 4.04 -7.33 -11.01
CA ALA A 52 4.78 -6.10 -10.78
C ALA A 52 3.89 -4.98 -10.22
N GLY A 53 2.57 -5.07 -10.39
CA GLY A 53 1.59 -4.12 -9.86
C GLY A 53 1.88 -2.68 -10.28
N SER A 54 1.72 -1.76 -9.35
CA SER A 54 1.96 -0.33 -9.54
C SER A 54 3.38 0.04 -9.99
N SER A 55 4.39 -0.83 -9.82
CA SER A 55 5.73 -0.60 -10.40
C SER A 55 5.73 -0.65 -11.93
N ASN A 56 4.68 -1.17 -12.56
CA ASN A 56 4.48 -1.09 -14.01
C ASN A 56 4.39 0.36 -14.53
N TRP A 57 4.03 1.32 -13.67
CA TRP A 57 4.04 2.75 -14.01
C TRP A 57 5.45 3.33 -14.18
N ILE A 58 6.49 2.62 -13.73
CA ILE A 58 7.88 3.03 -13.94
C ILE A 58 8.27 2.68 -15.36
N THR A 59 8.03 3.63 -16.27
CA THR A 59 8.40 3.58 -17.68
C THR A 59 9.68 4.40 -17.94
N PRO A 60 10.37 4.20 -19.08
CA PRO A 60 11.49 5.07 -19.45
C PRO A 60 11.13 6.55 -19.46
N ASP A 61 9.96 6.92 -19.96
CA ASP A 61 9.50 8.31 -20.00
C ASP A 61 9.28 8.88 -18.59
N LYS A 62 8.70 8.09 -17.67
CA LYS A 62 8.54 8.49 -16.26
C LYS A 62 9.90 8.70 -15.58
N VAL A 63 10.87 7.83 -15.86
CA VAL A 63 12.25 7.98 -15.34
C VAL A 63 12.87 9.28 -15.85
N MET A 64 12.76 9.57 -17.15
CA MET A 64 13.31 10.79 -17.75
C MET A 64 12.61 12.06 -17.24
N GLU A 65 11.28 12.05 -17.09
CA GLU A 65 10.50 13.11 -16.43
C GLU A 65 11.04 13.40 -15.03
N SER A 66 11.30 12.35 -14.26
CA SER A 66 11.73 12.45 -12.87
C SER A 66 13.18 12.92 -12.72
N ILE A 67 14.08 12.45 -13.60
CA ILE A 67 15.48 12.92 -13.65
C ILE A 67 15.54 14.43 -13.89
N ALA A 68 14.60 14.98 -14.67
CA ALA A 68 14.55 16.41 -14.93
C ALA A 68 14.29 17.27 -13.68
N LEU A 69 13.89 16.67 -12.54
CA LEU A 69 13.75 17.36 -11.26
C LEU A 69 15.08 17.63 -10.56
N VAL A 70 16.17 16.97 -10.97
CA VAL A 70 17.50 17.18 -10.40
C VAL A 70 18.12 18.45 -10.96
N LYS A 71 18.42 19.40 -10.08
CA LYS A 71 18.98 20.73 -10.33
C LYS A 71 20.25 21.00 -9.51
N THR A 72 20.30 20.51 -8.27
CA THR A 72 21.40 20.80 -7.33
C THR A 72 22.36 19.62 -7.12
N GLY A 73 21.90 18.41 -7.37
CA GLY A 73 22.58 17.17 -6.99
C GLY A 73 22.53 16.84 -5.49
N LYS A 74 21.78 17.60 -4.68
CA LYS A 74 21.68 17.34 -3.23
C LYS A 74 20.86 16.07 -3.00
N ILE A 75 21.40 15.19 -2.15
CA ILE A 75 20.81 13.89 -1.80
C ILE A 75 20.29 13.96 -0.36
N TYR A 76 19.09 13.43 -0.14
CA TYR A 76 18.45 13.29 1.16
C TYR A 76 18.22 11.82 1.46
N GLU A 77 18.64 11.38 2.65
CA GLU A 77 18.33 10.04 3.18
C GLU A 77 16.91 10.04 3.73
N LEU A 78 16.08 9.12 3.26
CA LEU A 78 14.68 9.01 3.68
C LEU A 78 14.41 7.78 4.54
N GLY A 79 15.43 6.98 4.81
CA GLY A 79 15.36 5.78 5.64
C GLY A 79 15.98 5.99 7.02
N GLN A 80 15.38 5.35 8.01
CA GLN A 80 15.95 5.19 9.34
C GLN A 80 17.18 4.29 9.31
N VAL A 81 18.11 4.52 10.23
CA VAL A 81 19.23 3.61 10.45
C VAL A 81 18.71 2.31 11.07
N TYR A 82 19.11 1.19 10.47
CA TYR A 82 18.83 -0.13 11.01
C TYR A 82 19.78 -0.40 12.19
N GLU A 83 19.22 -0.56 13.37
CA GLU A 83 20.01 -0.74 14.59
C GLU A 83 19.29 -1.64 15.60
N ARG A 84 20.09 -2.23 16.50
CA ARG A 84 19.53 -2.99 17.61
C ARG A 84 18.69 -2.07 18.49
N GLY A 85 17.46 -2.49 18.77
CA GLY A 85 16.53 -1.75 19.64
C GLY A 85 15.72 -0.67 18.91
N MET A 86 15.83 -0.57 17.58
CA MET A 86 14.87 0.21 16.79
C MET A 86 13.44 -0.31 17.01
N PRO A 87 12.40 0.52 16.76
CA PRO A 87 11.01 0.07 16.85
C PRO A 87 10.75 -1.11 15.90
N LEU A 88 10.07 -2.11 16.43
CA LEU A 88 9.65 -3.31 15.71
C LEU A 88 8.19 -3.59 16.02
N TYR A 89 7.40 -3.94 15.01
CA TYR A 89 6.02 -4.34 15.23
C TYR A 89 5.94 -5.76 15.83
N GLY A 90 5.13 -5.91 16.88
CA GLY A 90 4.91 -7.20 17.54
C GLY A 90 6.19 -7.83 18.10
N LYS A 91 6.50 -9.06 17.66
CA LYS A 91 7.65 -9.86 18.11
C LYS A 91 8.72 -10.04 17.03
N ARG A 92 8.73 -9.17 16.02
CA ARG A 92 9.77 -9.18 14.99
C ARG A 92 11.15 -8.97 15.63
N THR A 93 12.18 -9.40 14.94
CA THR A 93 13.57 -9.40 15.37
C THR A 93 14.43 -8.63 14.38
N TYR A 94 15.39 -7.87 14.90
CA TYR A 94 16.54 -7.41 14.13
C TYR A 94 17.78 -7.61 14.98
N SER A 95 18.72 -8.41 14.49
CA SER A 95 19.98 -8.68 15.18
C SER A 95 21.09 -8.90 14.18
N LEU A 96 22.05 -7.98 14.20
CA LEU A 96 23.29 -8.04 13.42
C LEU A 96 24.43 -8.42 14.37
N PHE A 97 25.21 -9.42 13.98
CA PHE A 97 26.36 -9.90 14.73
C PHE A 97 27.59 -9.93 13.85
N ILE A 98 28.72 -9.45 14.35
CA ILE A 98 30.04 -9.77 13.81
C ILE A 98 30.58 -10.95 14.64
N PRO A 99 30.67 -12.18 14.09
CA PRO A 99 30.95 -13.37 14.90
C PRO A 99 32.29 -13.34 15.65
N SER A 100 33.31 -12.67 15.10
CA SER A 100 34.60 -12.43 15.76
C SER A 100 35.29 -11.19 15.16
N SER A 101 36.33 -10.64 15.81
CA SER A 101 37.04 -9.46 15.32
C SER A 101 38.56 -9.71 15.24
N PRO A 102 39.12 -9.95 14.04
CA PRO A 102 38.44 -10.07 12.73
C PRO A 102 37.57 -11.34 12.64
N THR A 103 36.64 -11.39 11.67
CA THR A 103 35.87 -12.62 11.41
C THR A 103 36.78 -13.72 10.83
N GLY A 104 37.77 -13.32 10.03
CA GLY A 104 38.76 -14.25 9.48
C GLY A 104 40.11 -13.60 9.20
N GLY A 105 41.10 -14.46 9.00
CA GLY A 105 42.50 -14.10 8.76
C GLY A 105 43.38 -14.17 10.02
N PRO A 106 44.68 -13.82 9.90
CA PRO A 106 45.35 -13.39 8.67
C PRO A 106 45.50 -14.51 7.61
N MET A 107 45.51 -14.15 6.33
CA MET A 107 45.72 -15.06 5.19
C MET A 107 46.71 -14.49 4.17
N GLY A 108 47.44 -15.38 3.49
CA GLY A 108 48.44 -15.01 2.47
C GLY A 108 49.69 -14.35 3.03
N ASN A 109 50.67 -14.05 2.17
CA ASN A 109 51.91 -13.39 2.55
C ASN A 109 51.73 -11.87 2.78
N ASN A 110 50.50 -11.38 2.72
CA ASN A 110 50.09 -9.98 2.88
C ASN A 110 49.18 -9.76 4.10
N ASP A 111 49.05 -10.75 4.99
CA ASP A 111 48.30 -10.68 6.25
C ASP A 111 46.85 -10.20 6.10
N PHE A 112 46.13 -10.64 5.06
CA PHE A 112 44.74 -10.24 4.79
C PHE A 112 43.78 -10.68 5.90
N VAL A 113 43.00 -9.75 6.44
CA VAL A 113 41.95 -9.96 7.46
C VAL A 113 40.64 -9.32 7.02
N PHE A 114 39.50 -9.82 7.51
CA PHE A 114 38.17 -9.31 7.15
C PHE A 114 37.15 -9.49 8.27
N HIS A 115 36.04 -8.75 8.19
CA HIS A 115 34.82 -8.97 8.98
C HIS A 115 33.69 -9.42 8.05
N ASP A 116 32.88 -10.36 8.54
CA ASP A 116 31.55 -10.68 7.97
C ASP A 116 30.50 -10.50 9.07
N GLU A 117 29.28 -10.16 8.65
CA GLU A 117 28.11 -10.11 9.52
C GLU A 117 27.19 -11.33 9.34
N LEU A 118 26.53 -11.72 10.44
CA LEU A 118 25.31 -12.53 10.43
C LEU A 118 24.13 -11.62 10.78
N LEU A 119 23.11 -11.59 9.91
CA LEU A 119 21.86 -10.87 10.16
C LEU A 119 20.71 -11.87 10.35
N VAL A 120 20.00 -11.76 11.47
CA VAL A 120 18.75 -12.47 11.73
C VAL A 120 17.63 -11.43 11.87
N ALA A 121 16.70 -11.42 10.92
CA ALA A 121 15.56 -10.51 10.92
C ALA A 121 14.42 -10.97 9.99
N GLU A 122 13.19 -10.52 10.26
CA GLU A 122 12.13 -10.43 9.25
C GLU A 122 12.46 -9.27 8.29
N ILE A 123 13.50 -9.45 7.46
CA ILE A 123 14.15 -8.40 6.67
C ILE A 123 13.20 -7.54 5.83
N GLY A 124 12.06 -8.07 5.40
CA GLY A 124 11.09 -7.31 4.61
C GLY A 124 10.19 -6.40 5.44
N GLN A 125 10.18 -6.52 6.76
CA GLN A 125 9.20 -5.89 7.64
C GLN A 125 9.82 -5.36 8.96
N VAL A 126 11.06 -4.87 8.90
CA VAL A 126 11.75 -4.22 10.02
C VAL A 126 12.46 -2.96 9.54
N GLY A 127 12.59 -1.95 10.40
CA GLY A 127 13.22 -0.68 10.02
C GLY A 127 12.40 0.05 8.94
N THR A 128 13.05 0.84 8.09
CA THR A 128 12.42 1.41 6.88
C THR A 128 12.12 0.32 5.87
N GLN A 129 10.88 -0.16 5.86
CA GLN A 129 10.50 -1.41 5.21
C GLN A 129 9.61 -1.17 3.99
N PHE A 130 9.76 -2.04 2.99
CA PHE A 130 8.91 -2.07 1.81
C PHE A 130 8.01 -3.30 1.82
N ASP A 131 6.72 -3.07 1.65
CA ASP A 131 5.72 -4.13 1.55
C ASP A 131 5.40 -4.42 0.09
N GLY A 132 5.82 -5.60 -0.35
CA GLY A 132 5.53 -6.11 -1.68
C GLY A 132 4.14 -6.73 -1.78
N LEU A 133 3.75 -7.09 -3.00
CA LEU A 133 2.41 -7.58 -3.33
C LEU A 133 2.06 -8.93 -2.69
N GLY A 134 3.09 -9.69 -2.28
CA GLY A 134 2.90 -10.93 -1.52
C GLY A 134 2.74 -10.75 -0.01
N HIS A 135 2.83 -9.52 0.52
CA HIS A 135 2.81 -9.28 1.97
C HIS A 135 1.42 -9.42 2.60
N VAL A 136 0.41 -8.82 1.97
CA VAL A 136 -0.96 -8.71 2.52
C VAL A 136 -1.95 -9.34 1.55
N GLY A 137 -2.85 -10.17 2.09
CA GLY A 137 -3.93 -10.82 1.35
C GLY A 137 -5.22 -10.87 2.14
N ARG A 138 -6.29 -11.26 1.45
CA ARG A 138 -7.66 -11.32 1.98
C ARG A 138 -8.20 -12.75 1.90
N ARG A 139 -8.82 -13.21 2.97
CA ARG A 139 -9.57 -14.47 2.95
C ARG A 139 -10.94 -14.26 2.31
N LEU A 140 -11.24 -15.02 1.27
CA LEU A 140 -12.47 -14.94 0.49
C LEU A 140 -13.18 -16.29 0.41
N ARG A 141 -14.50 -16.26 0.20
CA ARG A 141 -15.29 -17.43 -0.19
C ARG A 141 -15.44 -17.44 -1.70
N MET A 142 -14.86 -18.45 -2.35
CA MET A 142 -14.85 -18.63 -3.79
C MET A 142 -16.19 -19.18 -4.32
N ALA A 143 -16.37 -19.14 -5.64
CA ALA A 143 -17.57 -19.58 -6.34
C ALA A 143 -17.89 -21.06 -6.16
N ASP A 144 -16.85 -21.89 -6.09
CA ASP A 144 -16.95 -23.32 -5.83
C ASP A 144 -17.29 -23.63 -4.36
N GLY A 145 -17.47 -22.60 -3.53
CA GLY A 145 -17.80 -22.71 -2.12
C GLY A 145 -16.60 -22.88 -1.20
N THR A 146 -15.37 -22.98 -1.75
CA THR A 146 -14.14 -23.03 -0.96
C THR A 146 -13.81 -21.69 -0.32
N THR A 147 -13.00 -21.72 0.73
CA THR A 147 -12.45 -20.52 1.35
C THR A 147 -10.96 -20.48 1.06
N GLN A 148 -10.49 -19.39 0.47
CA GLN A 148 -9.10 -19.24 0.05
C GLN A 148 -8.52 -17.91 0.52
N ASP A 149 -7.22 -17.91 0.80
CA ASP A 149 -6.45 -16.70 0.99
C ASP A 149 -6.00 -16.22 -0.38
N VAL A 150 -6.37 -15.00 -0.73
CA VAL A 150 -6.18 -14.41 -2.05
C VAL A 150 -5.41 -13.11 -1.92
N PHE A 151 -4.43 -12.93 -2.77
CA PHE A 151 -3.52 -11.79 -2.78
C PHE A 151 -3.74 -10.96 -4.05
N TYR A 152 -2.79 -10.07 -4.33
CA TYR A 152 -2.79 -9.27 -5.54
C TYR A 152 -3.05 -10.11 -6.80
N ASN A 153 -3.86 -9.56 -7.70
CA ASN A 153 -4.24 -10.17 -8.98
C ASN A 153 -4.94 -11.54 -8.89
N GLY A 154 -5.49 -11.89 -7.72
CA GLY A 154 -6.24 -13.12 -7.53
C GLY A 154 -5.38 -14.35 -7.22
N PHE A 155 -4.05 -14.18 -7.07
CA PHE A 155 -3.19 -15.30 -6.71
C PHE A 155 -3.55 -15.84 -5.34
N THR A 156 -3.75 -17.14 -5.27
CA THR A 156 -4.10 -17.85 -4.04
C THR A 156 -2.83 -18.14 -3.23
N ALA A 157 -2.97 -18.28 -1.92
CA ALA A 157 -1.85 -18.71 -1.06
C ALA A 157 -1.21 -20.03 -1.55
N ALA A 158 -2.00 -20.92 -2.16
CA ALA A 158 -1.51 -22.17 -2.71
C ALA A 158 -0.67 -21.98 -3.98
N GLU A 159 -0.99 -20.99 -4.82
CA GLU A 159 -0.19 -20.65 -6.00
C GLU A 159 1.07 -19.86 -5.65
N MET A 160 1.03 -19.10 -4.55
CA MET A 160 2.17 -18.32 -4.07
C MET A 160 3.17 -19.13 -3.25
N ARG A 161 2.67 -20.03 -2.39
CA ARG A 161 3.50 -20.90 -1.58
C ARG A 161 3.96 -22.02 -2.48
N GLY A 162 5.20 -21.93 -2.95
CA GLY A 162 5.78 -22.98 -3.79
C GLY A 162 5.53 -24.36 -3.20
N ASP A 163 5.30 -25.34 -4.07
CA ASP A 163 4.94 -26.69 -3.65
C ASP A 163 6.02 -27.23 -2.69
N ILE A 164 5.59 -27.74 -1.54
CA ILE A 164 6.52 -28.35 -0.57
C ILE A 164 7.26 -29.56 -1.17
N LEU A 165 6.76 -30.08 -2.30
CA LEU A 165 7.34 -31.16 -3.09
C LEU A 165 8.14 -30.68 -4.32
N THR A 166 8.16 -29.38 -4.67
CA THR A 166 9.08 -28.85 -5.68
C THR A 166 10.45 -28.55 -5.07
N GLU A 167 11.46 -28.32 -5.92
CA GLU A 167 12.82 -27.95 -5.49
C GLU A 167 12.87 -26.67 -4.61
N GLN A 168 11.85 -25.81 -4.69
CA GLN A 168 11.76 -24.55 -3.97
C GLN A 168 11.25 -24.72 -2.53
N GLY A 169 10.44 -25.76 -2.24
CA GLY A 169 10.01 -26.11 -0.89
C GLY A 169 9.55 -24.91 -0.03
N PRO A 170 9.93 -24.84 1.27
CA PRO A 170 9.55 -23.73 2.15
C PRO A 170 10.39 -22.44 1.96
N TYR A 171 11.19 -22.33 0.90
CA TYR A 171 12.25 -21.31 0.77
C TYR A 171 11.84 -20.04 0.01
N GLY A 172 10.62 -19.53 0.26
CA GLY A 172 10.10 -18.28 -0.31
C GLY A 172 8.83 -18.47 -1.13
N LEU A 173 8.32 -17.38 -1.71
CA LEU A 173 7.17 -17.38 -2.61
C LEU A 173 7.58 -17.69 -4.06
N ASP A 174 6.76 -18.45 -4.77
CA ASP A 174 6.88 -18.71 -6.22
C ASP A 174 6.26 -17.58 -7.07
N LYS A 175 5.30 -16.85 -6.51
CA LYS A 175 4.65 -15.68 -7.11
C LYS A 175 4.62 -14.50 -6.16
N LEU A 176 4.61 -13.29 -6.71
CA LEU A 176 4.57 -12.02 -5.98
C LEU A 176 5.78 -11.78 -5.06
N GLY A 177 6.89 -12.48 -5.31
CA GLY A 177 8.17 -12.14 -4.70
C GLY A 177 8.68 -10.78 -5.16
N VAL A 178 9.41 -10.07 -4.30
CA VAL A 178 9.93 -8.73 -4.61
C VAL A 178 10.84 -8.68 -5.85
N GLU A 179 11.38 -9.82 -6.30
CA GLU A 179 12.15 -9.89 -7.55
C GLU A 179 11.34 -9.60 -8.82
N GLN A 180 10.00 -9.62 -8.74
CA GLN A 180 9.06 -9.27 -9.80
C GLN A 180 8.81 -7.75 -9.88
N VAL A 181 9.14 -7.02 -8.81
CA VAL A 181 8.90 -5.58 -8.71
C VAL A 181 10.04 -4.81 -9.40
N ARG A 182 9.68 -3.76 -10.15
CA ARG A 182 10.68 -2.89 -10.79
C ARG A 182 11.28 -1.89 -9.77
N PRO A 183 12.53 -1.45 -9.97
CA PRO A 183 13.08 -0.31 -9.23
C PRO A 183 12.17 0.92 -9.33
N PHE A 184 12.00 1.65 -8.23
CA PHE A 184 11.25 2.90 -8.19
C PHE A 184 12.21 4.06 -8.42
N ILE A 185 12.26 4.52 -9.66
CA ILE A 185 12.96 5.75 -10.05
C ILE A 185 11.90 6.64 -10.67
N THR A 186 11.33 7.52 -9.86
CA THR A 186 10.13 8.28 -10.22
C THR A 186 10.11 9.62 -9.49
N ARG A 187 9.13 10.46 -9.80
CA ARG A 187 8.89 11.69 -9.06
C ARG A 187 8.28 11.33 -7.71
N GLY A 188 8.93 11.75 -6.63
CA GLY A 188 8.37 11.72 -5.28
C GLY A 188 7.71 13.03 -4.93
N LEU A 189 6.53 12.93 -4.30
CA LEU A 189 5.79 14.04 -3.74
C LEU A 189 5.67 13.82 -2.23
N LEU A 190 6.25 14.72 -1.44
CA LEU A 190 6.08 14.74 0.01
C LEU A 190 4.87 15.59 0.37
N ILE A 191 3.85 14.97 0.96
CA ILE A 191 2.63 15.61 1.45
C ILE A 191 2.79 15.80 2.97
N ASP A 192 3.18 17.01 3.38
CA ASP A 192 3.53 17.32 4.78
C ASP A 192 2.30 17.72 5.60
N ILE A 193 1.62 16.70 6.15
CA ILE A 193 0.40 16.89 6.93
C ILE A 193 0.70 17.55 8.29
N ALA A 194 1.77 17.13 8.97
CA ALA A 194 2.20 17.76 10.22
C ALA A 194 2.57 19.24 10.01
N GLY A 195 3.33 19.55 8.96
CA GLY A 195 3.65 20.92 8.58
C GLY A 195 2.40 21.72 8.23
N TYR A 196 1.43 21.15 7.52
CA TYR A 196 0.13 21.77 7.26
C TYR A 196 -0.62 22.14 8.55
N LYS A 197 -0.67 21.21 9.50
CA LYS A 197 -1.31 21.40 10.81
C LYS A 197 -0.53 22.30 11.77
N GLY A 198 0.71 22.66 11.42
CA GLY A 198 1.57 23.51 12.24
C GLY A 198 2.07 22.83 13.51
N VAL A 199 2.24 21.50 13.47
CA VAL A 199 2.68 20.68 14.59
C VAL A 199 3.95 19.90 14.23
N ALA A 200 4.75 19.53 15.24
CA ALA A 200 5.92 18.70 15.03
C ALA A 200 5.56 17.25 14.67
N SER A 201 4.49 16.73 15.29
CA SER A 201 3.88 15.42 15.03
C SER A 201 2.37 15.55 15.20
N LEU A 202 1.61 14.80 14.40
CA LEU A 202 0.18 14.59 14.65
C LEU A 202 -0.04 13.81 15.96
N ASP A 203 -1.26 13.92 16.49
CA ASP A 203 -1.68 13.21 17.70
C ASP A 203 -1.87 11.69 17.43
N HIS A 204 -1.87 10.91 18.50
CA HIS A 204 -2.19 9.48 18.47
C HIS A 204 -3.53 9.22 17.77
N ALA A 205 -3.58 8.18 16.94
CA ALA A 205 -4.76 7.74 16.19
C ALA A 205 -5.43 8.86 15.36
N TYR A 206 -4.69 9.93 14.99
CA TYR A 206 -5.23 10.95 14.10
C TYR A 206 -5.45 10.36 12.70
N GLU A 207 -6.70 10.33 12.25
CA GLU A 207 -7.07 9.92 10.91
C GLU A 207 -6.92 11.10 9.94
N VAL A 208 -5.97 10.97 9.01
CA VAL A 208 -5.74 11.94 7.94
C VAL A 208 -6.85 11.84 6.92
N THR A 209 -7.49 12.99 6.66
CA THR A 209 -8.62 13.12 5.73
C THR A 209 -8.18 13.65 4.35
N VAL A 210 -9.03 13.52 3.34
CA VAL A 210 -8.76 14.15 2.02
C VAL A 210 -8.67 15.67 2.12
N ALA A 211 -9.40 16.28 3.07
CA ALA A 211 -9.29 17.71 3.35
C ALA A 211 -7.90 18.10 3.86
N ASP A 212 -7.28 17.26 4.70
CA ASP A 212 -5.92 17.46 5.19
C ASP A 212 -4.89 17.35 4.06
N VAL A 213 -5.03 16.34 3.21
CA VAL A 213 -4.18 16.14 2.01
C VAL A 213 -4.25 17.37 1.11
N ARG A 214 -5.46 17.81 0.74
CA ARG A 214 -5.66 18.99 -0.11
C ARG A 214 -5.15 20.27 0.54
N GLY A 215 -5.31 20.40 1.85
CA GLY A 215 -4.79 21.51 2.63
C GLY A 215 -3.26 21.58 2.60
N ALA A 216 -2.60 20.44 2.78
CA ALA A 216 -1.15 20.32 2.69
C ALA A 216 -0.63 20.65 1.30
N LEU A 217 -1.18 20.03 0.25
CA LEU A 217 -0.83 20.33 -1.14
C LEU A 217 -0.92 21.83 -1.44
N LYS A 218 -2.03 22.47 -1.03
CA LYS A 218 -2.21 23.92 -1.20
C LYS A 218 -1.16 24.74 -0.46
N LYS A 219 -0.84 24.39 0.79
CA LYS A 219 0.20 25.08 1.58
C LYS A 219 1.57 24.95 0.93
N GLN A 220 1.87 23.78 0.36
CA GLN A 220 3.12 23.45 -0.31
C GLN A 220 3.20 24.00 -1.75
N GLY A 221 2.14 24.68 -2.23
CA GLY A 221 2.10 25.22 -3.59
C GLY A 221 1.95 24.15 -4.69
N MET A 222 1.58 22.92 -4.33
CA MET A 222 1.37 21.82 -5.26
C MET A 222 -0.11 21.74 -5.68
N ALA A 223 -0.36 21.59 -6.98
CA ALA A 223 -1.72 21.38 -7.49
C ALA A 223 -2.05 19.88 -7.46
N GLU A 224 -3.21 19.51 -6.90
CA GLU A 224 -3.71 18.13 -6.91
C GLU A 224 -3.80 17.54 -8.34
N SER A 225 -4.15 18.37 -9.32
CA SER A 225 -4.20 17.98 -10.74
C SER A 225 -2.83 17.75 -11.37
N GLY A 226 -1.74 18.15 -10.69
CA GLY A 226 -0.37 17.94 -11.12
C GLY A 226 0.21 16.59 -10.70
N ILE A 227 -0.52 15.81 -9.90
CA ILE A 227 -0.15 14.44 -9.53
C ILE A 227 -0.43 13.54 -10.75
N ASN A 228 0.61 12.86 -11.22
CA ASN A 228 0.56 12.02 -12.42
C ASN A 228 0.64 10.54 -12.03
N PRO A 229 0.04 9.63 -12.82
CA PRO A 229 0.25 8.20 -12.64
C PRO A 229 1.74 7.84 -12.56
N GLY A 230 2.08 6.97 -11.61
CA GLY A 230 3.45 6.54 -11.36
C GLY A 230 4.27 7.41 -10.42
N ASP A 231 3.78 8.57 -9.99
CA ASP A 231 4.44 9.33 -8.90
C ASP A 231 4.44 8.50 -7.61
N ALA A 232 5.40 8.75 -6.73
CA ALA A 232 5.40 8.22 -5.36
C ALA A 232 4.77 9.26 -4.41
N LEU A 233 3.78 8.85 -3.62
CA LEU A 233 3.09 9.73 -2.67
C LEU A 233 3.54 9.41 -1.24
N LEU A 234 4.28 10.34 -0.65
CA LEU A 234 4.91 10.16 0.65
C LEU A 234 4.24 11.10 1.67
N PHE A 235 3.76 10.55 2.78
CA PHE A 235 3.00 11.29 3.78
C PHE A 235 3.86 11.51 5.03
N ARG A 236 4.05 12.77 5.43
CA ARG A 236 4.69 13.10 6.70
C ARG A 236 3.65 13.42 7.75
N TYR A 237 3.60 12.58 8.77
CA TYR A 237 2.82 12.80 9.99
C TYR A 237 3.67 13.41 11.11
N GLY A 238 4.99 13.48 10.92
CA GLY A 238 5.95 13.92 11.94
C GLY A 238 6.21 12.87 13.01
N TRP A 239 5.79 11.63 12.79
CA TRP A 239 5.83 10.55 13.77
C TRP A 239 7.24 10.00 14.01
N SER A 240 8.13 10.14 13.02
CA SER A 240 9.54 9.73 13.10
C SER A 240 10.30 10.32 14.29
N ILE A 241 9.84 11.44 14.88
CA ILE A 241 10.41 12.00 16.11
C ILE A 241 10.37 11.02 17.29
N HIS A 242 9.50 10.00 17.24
CA HIS A 242 9.38 8.97 18.27
C HIS A 242 10.26 7.74 18.03
N TRP A 243 11.06 7.69 16.95
CA TRP A 243 11.83 6.50 16.55
C TRP A 243 12.73 5.92 17.66
N LYS A 244 13.27 6.78 18.55
CA LYS A 244 14.13 6.33 19.67
C LYS A 244 13.34 5.80 20.88
N ASP A 245 12.02 5.92 20.88
CA ASP A 245 11.12 5.38 21.90
C ASP A 245 10.15 4.38 21.25
N ALA A 246 10.56 3.11 21.19
CA ALA A 246 9.77 2.06 20.57
C ALA A 246 8.38 1.87 21.19
N THR A 247 8.22 2.14 22.49
CA THR A 247 6.90 2.04 23.15
C THR A 247 5.98 3.13 22.65
N LYS A 248 6.47 4.36 22.54
CA LYS A 248 5.68 5.48 22.01
C LYS A 248 5.43 5.33 20.51
N TYR A 249 6.46 4.97 19.74
CA TYR A 249 6.39 4.85 18.28
C TYR A 249 5.37 3.81 17.83
N ASN A 250 5.31 2.67 18.55
CA ASN A 250 4.39 1.57 18.22
C ASN A 250 2.97 1.77 18.78
N ARG A 251 2.70 2.84 19.51
CA ARG A 251 1.39 3.06 20.13
C ARG A 251 0.53 3.96 19.27
N GLU A 252 -0.39 3.33 18.53
CA GLU A 252 -1.49 4.00 17.84
C GLU A 252 -1.03 5.19 16.97
N PRO A 253 -0.14 4.99 15.99
CA PRO A 253 0.31 6.07 15.13
C PRO A 253 -0.84 6.69 14.31
N PRO A 254 -0.72 7.98 13.95
CA PRO A 254 -1.60 8.63 12.98
C PRO A 254 -1.38 8.04 11.59
N GLY A 255 -2.34 8.23 10.70
CA GLY A 255 -2.18 7.79 9.32
C GLY A 255 -3.39 8.06 8.45
N ILE A 256 -3.33 7.61 7.20
CA ILE A 256 -4.45 7.75 6.26
C ILE A 256 -5.60 6.80 6.57
N GLY A 257 -6.82 7.27 6.32
CA GLY A 257 -8.05 6.46 6.35
C GLY A 257 -8.49 6.01 4.96
N MET A 258 -9.61 5.29 4.89
CA MET A 258 -10.16 4.76 3.63
C MET A 258 -10.50 5.84 2.60
N GLU A 259 -10.98 7.02 3.03
CA GLU A 259 -11.29 8.13 2.10
C GLU A 259 -10.03 8.57 1.33
N VAL A 260 -8.88 8.63 2.02
CA VAL A 260 -7.60 8.96 1.38
C VAL A 260 -7.09 7.79 0.55
N ALA A 261 -7.36 6.54 0.94
CA ALA A 261 -7.06 5.37 0.11
C ALA A 261 -7.79 5.42 -1.24
N GLU A 262 -9.09 5.75 -1.25
CA GLU A 262 -9.84 5.95 -2.52
C GLU A 262 -9.20 7.04 -3.38
N TRP A 263 -8.87 8.17 -2.76
CA TRP A 263 -8.21 9.28 -3.44
C TRP A 263 -6.85 8.86 -4.03
N ILE A 264 -6.06 8.06 -3.32
CA ILE A 264 -4.79 7.49 -3.79
C ILE A 264 -5.02 6.62 -5.03
N VAL A 265 -6.02 5.74 -5.02
CA VAL A 265 -6.35 4.86 -6.16
C VAL A 265 -6.61 5.67 -7.42
N GLU A 266 -7.36 6.78 -7.31
CA GLU A 266 -7.62 7.69 -8.43
C GLU A 266 -6.33 8.30 -9.01
N LYS A 267 -5.31 8.54 -8.19
CA LYS A 267 -4.02 9.11 -8.62
C LYS A 267 -3.07 8.09 -9.24
N GLN A 268 -3.31 6.81 -9.01
CA GLN A 268 -2.53 5.70 -9.61
C GLN A 268 -1.01 5.82 -9.35
N PRO A 269 -0.57 6.03 -8.10
CA PRO A 269 0.86 6.13 -7.81
C PRO A 269 1.58 4.81 -8.07
N SER A 270 2.90 4.89 -8.21
CA SER A 270 3.75 3.69 -8.21
C SER A 270 3.97 3.15 -6.79
N MET A 271 3.91 4.02 -5.79
CA MET A 271 4.19 3.68 -4.40
C MET A 271 3.56 4.74 -3.48
N ILE A 272 3.17 4.30 -2.28
CA ILE A 272 2.92 5.20 -1.16
C ILE A 272 3.94 4.96 -0.05
N GLY A 273 4.08 5.91 0.86
CA GLY A 273 4.87 5.69 2.06
C GLY A 273 4.67 6.74 3.13
N SER A 274 5.21 6.48 4.33
CA SER A 274 5.08 7.41 5.46
C SER A 274 6.17 7.26 6.51
N ASP A 275 6.18 8.16 7.48
CA ASP A 275 7.11 8.17 8.62
C ASP A 275 6.59 7.39 9.85
N GLN A 276 5.73 6.39 9.63
CA GLN A 276 5.25 5.45 10.65
C GLN A 276 5.12 4.00 10.10
N TRP A 277 4.85 3.01 10.95
CA TRP A 277 5.00 1.56 10.67
C TRP A 277 3.86 0.85 9.92
N GLN A 278 2.81 1.55 9.51
CA GLN A 278 1.66 1.00 8.78
C GLN A 278 1.10 1.96 7.71
N THR A 279 1.55 3.22 7.64
CA THR A 279 1.00 4.31 6.80
C THR A 279 -0.48 4.68 7.04
N GLU A 280 -1.35 3.73 7.34
CA GLU A 280 -2.72 3.95 7.77
C GLU A 280 -2.83 4.24 9.27
N VAL A 281 -3.94 4.84 9.68
CA VAL A 281 -4.21 5.15 11.08
C VAL A 281 -4.45 3.86 11.88
N ASP A 282 -3.81 3.71 13.04
CA ASP A 282 -4.10 2.60 13.94
C ASP A 282 -5.42 2.83 14.64
N GLN A 283 -6.20 1.77 14.86
CA GLN A 283 -7.51 1.85 15.49
C GLN A 283 -8.41 2.90 14.85
N ASN A 284 -8.48 2.90 13.51
CA ASN A 284 -9.29 3.85 12.75
C ASN A 284 -10.66 4.10 13.43
N PRO A 285 -10.93 5.32 13.94
CA PRO A 285 -12.16 5.63 14.66
C PRO A 285 -13.41 5.41 13.81
N SER A 286 -13.33 5.63 12.50
CA SER A 286 -14.44 5.38 11.56
C SER A 286 -14.78 3.90 11.42
N ASN A 287 -13.83 3.00 11.71
CA ASN A 287 -14.01 1.54 11.67
C ASN A 287 -14.06 0.88 13.06
N ALA A 288 -14.05 1.67 14.15
CA ALA A 288 -14.04 1.16 15.51
C ALA A 288 -15.23 0.23 15.83
N ALA A 289 -16.37 0.44 15.13
CA ALA A 289 -17.55 -0.42 15.23
C ALA A 289 -17.40 -1.77 14.51
N ASP A 290 -16.64 -1.80 13.41
CA ASP A 290 -16.54 -2.95 12.49
C ASP A 290 -15.31 -3.83 12.74
N LYS A 291 -14.38 -3.40 13.61
CA LYS A 291 -13.12 -4.10 13.95
C LYS A 291 -12.26 -4.48 12.73
N ALA A 292 -12.40 -3.75 11.62
CA ALA A 292 -11.58 -3.97 10.44
C ALA A 292 -10.11 -3.62 10.75
N LEU A 293 -9.20 -4.56 10.46
CA LEU A 293 -7.76 -4.38 10.63
C LEU A 293 -7.11 -4.25 9.25
N GLY A 294 -6.24 -3.26 9.10
CA GLY A 294 -5.52 -2.99 7.85
C GLY A 294 -6.39 -2.76 6.61
N PRO A 295 -7.55 -2.07 6.67
CA PRO A 295 -8.40 -1.89 5.48
C PRO A 295 -7.69 -1.11 4.35
N VAL A 296 -6.81 -0.15 4.69
CA VAL A 296 -6.07 0.59 3.66
C VAL A 296 -5.01 -0.29 3.01
N HIS A 297 -4.29 -1.11 3.77
CA HIS A 297 -3.37 -2.11 3.18
C HIS A 297 -4.09 -3.07 2.23
N LEU A 298 -5.25 -3.59 2.63
CA LEU A 298 -6.04 -4.47 1.76
C LEU A 298 -6.45 -3.75 0.48
N ARG A 299 -6.99 -2.53 0.58
CA ARG A 299 -7.39 -1.78 -0.60
C ARG A 299 -6.21 -1.47 -1.52
N LEU A 300 -5.10 -0.96 -0.97
CA LEU A 300 -4.00 -0.48 -1.79
C LEU A 300 -3.12 -1.64 -2.30
N ILE A 301 -2.63 -2.52 -1.44
CA ILE A 301 -1.70 -3.58 -1.82
C ILE A 301 -2.45 -4.74 -2.49
N THR A 302 -3.46 -5.29 -1.82
CA THR A 302 -4.14 -6.52 -2.29
C THR A 302 -5.05 -6.25 -3.48
N GLU A 303 -5.86 -5.19 -3.43
CA GLU A 303 -6.88 -4.95 -4.45
C GLU A 303 -6.33 -4.17 -5.66
N GLU A 304 -5.46 -3.18 -5.43
CA GLU A 304 -5.00 -2.24 -6.47
C GLU A 304 -3.53 -2.45 -6.90
N GLY A 305 -2.77 -3.25 -6.14
CA GLY A 305 -1.35 -3.50 -6.42
C GLY A 305 -0.44 -2.30 -6.15
N ILE A 306 -0.85 -1.37 -5.29
CA ILE A 306 -0.10 -0.18 -4.87
C ILE A 306 0.73 -0.53 -3.63
N MET A 307 2.05 -0.50 -3.76
CA MET A 307 2.98 -0.93 -2.71
C MET A 307 3.26 0.18 -1.69
N ASN A 308 3.70 -0.21 -0.49
CA ASN A 308 3.88 0.68 0.65
C ASN A 308 5.34 0.71 1.13
N LEU A 309 5.79 1.86 1.62
CA LEU A 309 7.11 2.08 2.21
C LEU A 309 6.95 2.78 3.57
N GLU A 310 7.36 2.11 4.63
CA GLU A 310 7.04 2.50 6.00
C GLU A 310 8.28 2.91 6.78
N ASN A 311 8.07 3.55 7.94
CA ASN A 311 9.13 3.99 8.85
C ASN A 311 10.17 4.87 8.17
N MET A 312 9.74 5.80 7.31
CA MET A 312 10.61 6.77 6.67
C MET A 312 10.99 7.93 7.61
N VAL A 313 11.88 8.79 7.16
CA VAL A 313 12.24 10.06 7.80
C VAL A 313 12.30 11.17 6.75
N PHE A 314 11.77 12.35 7.08
CA PHE A 314 11.60 13.45 6.13
C PHE A 314 12.16 14.79 6.61
N ASP A 315 12.79 14.83 7.78
CA ASP A 315 13.18 16.08 8.46
C ASP A 315 14.04 16.99 7.57
N THR A 316 15.05 16.42 6.92
CA THR A 316 15.95 17.19 6.04
C THR A 316 15.27 17.71 4.77
N LEU A 317 14.23 17.03 4.27
CA LEU A 317 13.43 17.54 3.14
C LEU A 317 12.58 18.73 3.58
N VAL A 318 11.92 18.65 4.73
CA VAL A 318 11.04 19.73 5.21
C VAL A 318 11.82 20.95 5.70
N GLU A 319 13.03 20.76 6.25
CA GLU A 319 13.95 21.86 6.58
C GLU A 319 14.32 22.70 5.35
N ASP A 320 14.45 22.07 4.19
CA ASP A 320 14.75 22.72 2.91
C ASP A 320 13.50 23.07 2.08
N GLU A 321 12.30 22.84 2.62
CA GLU A 321 11.02 23.02 1.93
C GLU A 321 10.94 22.26 0.58
N VAL A 322 11.54 21.07 0.51
CA VAL A 322 11.56 20.22 -0.68
C VAL A 322 10.38 19.24 -0.64
N TYR A 323 9.41 19.47 -1.53
CA TYR A 323 8.20 18.64 -1.62
C TYR A 323 8.03 17.87 -2.93
N GLU A 324 8.83 18.17 -3.95
CA GLU A 324 8.86 17.46 -5.23
C GLU A 324 10.33 17.15 -5.60
N PHE A 325 10.64 15.88 -5.83
CA PHE A 325 12.03 15.42 -6.02
C PHE A 325 12.11 14.17 -6.90
N LEU A 326 13.30 13.84 -7.39
CA LEU A 326 13.57 12.50 -7.90
C LEU A 326 13.62 11.55 -6.69
N PHE A 327 12.69 10.63 -6.61
CA PHE A 327 12.65 9.55 -5.64
C PHE A 327 13.33 8.30 -6.22
N VAL A 328 14.26 7.74 -5.44
CA VAL A 328 14.94 6.50 -5.79
C VAL A 328 14.80 5.52 -4.63
N PHE A 329 14.14 4.41 -4.91
CA PHE A 329 14.08 3.25 -4.02
C PHE A 329 14.15 1.97 -4.85
N THR A 330 15.02 1.07 -4.44
CA THR A 330 15.15 -0.24 -5.08
C THR A 330 15.01 -1.31 -4.01
N PRO A 331 13.94 -2.13 -4.01
CA PRO A 331 13.91 -3.28 -3.12
C PRO A 331 15.10 -4.19 -3.47
N ILE A 332 15.73 -4.75 -2.45
CA ILE A 332 16.74 -5.79 -2.65
C ILE A 332 16.04 -6.95 -3.36
N ARG A 333 16.66 -7.43 -4.43
CA ARG A 333 16.09 -8.43 -5.33
C ARG A 333 16.16 -9.85 -4.75
N PHE A 334 15.59 -10.05 -3.57
CA PHE A 334 15.45 -11.36 -2.93
C PHE A 334 14.39 -12.17 -3.66
N LYS A 335 14.74 -13.40 -4.07
CA LYS A 335 13.76 -14.30 -4.67
C LYS A 335 12.74 -14.75 -3.62
N GLY A 336 11.47 -14.55 -3.89
CA GLY A 336 10.36 -15.05 -3.08
C GLY A 336 10.15 -14.33 -1.73
N ALA A 337 10.82 -13.21 -1.49
CA ALA A 337 10.54 -12.40 -0.31
C ALA A 337 9.25 -11.58 -0.51
N THR A 338 8.48 -11.38 0.56
CA THR A 338 7.21 -10.62 0.55
C THR A 338 7.43 -9.10 0.62
N GLY A 339 8.63 -8.68 0.99
CA GLY A 339 9.01 -7.29 1.19
C GLY A 339 10.54 -7.17 1.17
N SER A 340 11.05 -5.98 1.44
CA SER A 340 12.48 -5.72 1.42
C SER A 340 12.86 -4.61 2.39
N PRO A 341 14.07 -4.67 3.00
CA PRO A 341 14.66 -3.45 3.52
C PRO A 341 15.09 -2.56 2.35
N GLY A 342 15.42 -1.31 2.62
CA GLY A 342 16.12 -0.50 1.62
C GLY A 342 16.52 0.87 2.12
N ARG A 343 17.15 1.62 1.22
CA ARG A 343 17.68 2.96 1.47
C ARG A 343 17.02 3.93 0.50
N PRO A 344 15.77 4.37 0.79
CA PRO A 344 15.10 5.34 -0.05
C PRO A 344 15.83 6.68 0.02
N ILE A 345 16.02 7.32 -1.13
CA ILE A 345 16.64 8.64 -1.23
C ILE A 345 15.81 9.59 -2.08
N ALA A 346 15.91 10.88 -1.78
CA ALA A 346 15.47 11.95 -2.66
C ALA A 346 16.68 12.68 -3.25
N ILE A 347 16.56 13.15 -4.49
CA ILE A 347 17.58 13.95 -5.17
C ILE A 347 16.93 15.21 -5.74
N ARG A 348 17.56 16.37 -5.50
CA ARG A 348 17.14 17.68 -6.00
C ARG A 348 18.17 18.41 -6.79
#